data_AF-A0A2G9MPG5-F1
#
_entry.id   AF-A0A2G9MPG5-F1
#
_cell.length_a   1.000
_cell.length_b   1.000
_cell.length_c   1.000
_cell.angle_alpha   90.00
_cell.angle_beta   90.00
_cell.angle_gamma   90.00
#
_symmetry.space_group_name_H-M   'P 1'
#
loop_
_entity.id
_entity.type
_entity.pdbx_description
1 polymer ?
#
loop_
_entity_poly.entity_id
_entity_poly.type
_entity_poly.pdbx_seq_one_letter_code
_entity_poly.pdbx_strand_id
1 'polypeptide(L)'
;MHEETMNQVLNNVQKINQTNSELSQFKSLLPTLLEKGIDQIDLSMFDDITKTQLLNVLGGEYLRRGRLHEAVKSFVLAGNQQKLTVIGQDYERIGQVENAIECYELAQESNRLNLLGRKCLIDGRFRDAIKCFTSLNDHEMLAKTGDECLRRGKWEYAIEVYKTLGDSEKLTQLGDLCLGDRKLAEAFQAFELANNTNKLNELGNVCLKEGLFSIALKAYTASDNKAMLKFIQENFRKK
;
A
#
# COMPACT_ATOMS: atom_id res chain seq x y z
N MET A 1 -6.20 -24.19 -49.41
CA MET A 1 -5.97 -22.81 -48.91
C MET A 1 -7.24 -21.98 -48.76
N HIS A 2 -8.07 -21.72 -49.78
CA HIS A 2 -9.30 -20.91 -49.60
C HIS A 2 -10.44 -21.61 -48.84
N GLU A 3 -10.61 -22.93 -49.00
CA GLU A 3 -11.64 -23.71 -48.27
C GLU A 3 -11.34 -23.86 -46.77
N GLU A 4 -10.07 -24.05 -46.40
CA GLU A 4 -9.65 -24.17 -44.99
C GLU A 4 -9.82 -22.87 -44.21
N THR A 5 -9.56 -21.73 -44.86
CA THR A 5 -9.79 -20.40 -44.25
C THR A 5 -11.28 -20.11 -44.10
N MET A 6 -12.12 -20.52 -45.06
CA MET A 6 -13.57 -20.36 -44.97
C MET A 6 -14.19 -21.21 -43.84
N ASN A 7 -13.72 -22.45 -43.68
CA ASN A 7 -14.15 -23.35 -42.60
C ASN A 7 -13.67 -22.88 -41.21
N GLN A 8 -12.48 -22.31 -41.09
CA GLN A 8 -12.04 -21.68 -39.84
C GLN A 8 -12.89 -20.47 -39.47
N VAL A 9 -13.27 -19.63 -40.43
CA VAL A 9 -14.15 -18.48 -40.18
C VAL A 9 -15.55 -18.93 -39.76
N LEU A 10 -16.13 -19.93 -40.41
CA LEU A 10 -17.44 -20.50 -40.03
C LEU A 10 -17.44 -21.08 -38.62
N ASN A 11 -16.40 -21.83 -38.24
CA ASN A 11 -16.25 -22.37 -36.89
C ASN A 11 -16.11 -21.26 -35.83
N ASN A 12 -15.41 -20.17 -36.15
CA ASN A 12 -15.28 -19.03 -35.24
C ASN A 12 -16.62 -18.29 -35.07
N VAL A 13 -17.39 -18.10 -36.15
CA VAL A 13 -18.73 -17.49 -36.10
C VAL A 13 -19.71 -18.34 -35.28
N GLN A 14 -19.66 -19.66 -35.42
CA GLN A 14 -20.50 -20.57 -34.63
C GLN A 14 -20.15 -20.55 -33.14
N LYS A 15 -18.86 -20.52 -32.78
CA LYS A 15 -18.42 -20.35 -31.39
C LYS A 15 -18.90 -19.04 -30.79
N ILE A 16 -18.77 -17.92 -31.52
CA ILE A 16 -19.26 -16.60 -31.07
C ILE A 16 -20.77 -16.62 -30.83
N ASN A 17 -21.54 -17.27 -31.71
CA ASN A 17 -23.00 -17.38 -31.56
C ASN A 17 -23.41 -18.26 -30.37
N GLN A 18 -22.67 -19.34 -30.10
CA GLN A 18 -22.88 -20.17 -28.90
C GLN A 18 -22.59 -19.37 -27.62
N THR A 19 -21.46 -18.67 -27.54
CA THR A 19 -21.11 -17.82 -26.39
C THR A 19 -22.14 -16.71 -26.16
N ASN A 20 -22.67 -16.10 -27.22
CA ASN A 20 -23.73 -15.08 -27.12
C ASN A 20 -25.06 -15.64 -26.60
N SER A 21 -25.41 -16.88 -26.97
CA SER A 21 -26.58 -17.57 -26.43
C SER A 21 -26.42 -17.88 -24.95
N GLU A 22 -25.25 -18.35 -24.52
CA GLU A 22 -24.93 -18.61 -23.11
C GLU A 22 -24.98 -17.32 -22.27
N LEU A 23 -24.43 -16.21 -22.79
CA LEU A 23 -24.55 -14.87 -22.18
C LEU A 23 -25.99 -14.40 -21.96
N SER A 24 -26.91 -14.75 -22.85
CA SER A 24 -28.32 -14.42 -22.70
C SER A 24 -28.98 -15.21 -21.56
N GLN A 25 -28.62 -16.49 -21.40
CA GLN A 25 -29.05 -17.31 -20.28
C GLN A 25 -28.46 -16.81 -18.96
N PHE A 26 -27.20 -16.36 -18.95
CA PHE A 26 -26.56 -15.81 -17.76
C PHE A 26 -27.26 -14.57 -17.22
N LYS A 27 -27.82 -13.71 -18.07
CA LYS A 27 -28.60 -12.55 -17.61
C LYS A 27 -29.76 -12.94 -16.70
N SER A 28 -30.38 -14.10 -16.92
CA SER A 28 -31.45 -14.61 -16.06
C SER A 28 -30.95 -15.12 -14.71
N LEU A 29 -29.70 -15.56 -14.63
CA LEU A 29 -29.07 -16.09 -13.40
C LEU A 29 -28.34 -15.01 -12.58
N LEU A 30 -28.09 -13.83 -13.16
CA LEU A 30 -27.40 -12.72 -12.48
C LEU A 30 -27.98 -12.38 -11.11
N PRO A 31 -29.31 -12.28 -10.89
CA PRO A 31 -29.86 -11.97 -9.57
C PRO A 31 -29.41 -12.98 -8.51
N THR A 32 -29.53 -14.27 -8.81
CA THR A 32 -29.13 -15.36 -7.91
C THR A 32 -27.63 -15.34 -7.62
N LEU A 33 -26.81 -15.07 -8.64
CA LEU A 33 -25.35 -14.95 -8.47
C LEU A 33 -24.97 -13.74 -7.61
N LEU A 34 -25.64 -12.60 -7.78
CA LEU A 34 -25.40 -11.38 -7.00
C LEU A 34 -25.81 -11.53 -5.52
N GLU A 35 -26.85 -12.33 -5.25
CA GLU A 35 -27.27 -12.68 -3.89
C GLU A 35 -26.28 -13.63 -3.22
N LYS A 36 -25.80 -14.64 -3.94
CA LYS A 36 -24.81 -15.60 -3.41
C LYS A 36 -23.46 -14.92 -3.09
N GLY A 37 -23.10 -13.90 -3.87
CA GLY A 37 -21.87 -13.15 -3.68
C GLY A 37 -20.65 -13.82 -4.32
N ILE A 38 -19.69 -13.01 -4.79
CA ILE A 38 -18.55 -13.48 -5.59
C ILE A 38 -17.70 -14.57 -4.88
N ASP A 39 -17.61 -14.51 -3.55
CA ASP A 39 -16.80 -15.45 -2.75
C ASP A 39 -17.41 -16.86 -2.67
N GLN A 40 -18.68 -17.05 -3.03
CA GLN A 40 -19.41 -18.33 -2.92
C GLN A 40 -19.78 -18.95 -4.27
N ILE A 41 -19.43 -18.29 -5.38
CA ILE A 41 -19.74 -18.79 -6.72
C ILE A 41 -18.62 -19.72 -7.16
N ASP A 42 -18.99 -20.96 -7.50
CA ASP A 42 -18.10 -21.88 -8.19
C ASP A 42 -18.27 -21.70 -9.70
N LEU A 43 -17.17 -21.33 -10.37
CA LEU A 43 -17.11 -21.14 -11.83
C LEU A 43 -16.22 -22.19 -12.52
N SER A 44 -15.85 -23.27 -11.82
CA SER A 44 -14.96 -24.32 -12.34
C SER A 44 -15.53 -25.08 -13.54
N MET A 45 -16.85 -25.07 -13.70
CA MET A 45 -17.55 -25.72 -14.82
C MET A 45 -17.48 -24.96 -16.14
N PHE A 46 -17.02 -23.70 -16.13
CA PHE A 46 -16.93 -22.86 -17.33
C PHE A 46 -15.51 -22.82 -17.88
N ASP A 47 -15.39 -22.66 -19.20
CA ASP A 47 -14.11 -22.32 -19.81
C ASP A 47 -13.65 -20.91 -19.41
N ASP A 48 -12.36 -20.63 -19.57
CA ASP A 48 -11.75 -19.38 -19.12
C ASP A 48 -12.34 -18.12 -19.79
N ILE A 49 -12.78 -18.23 -21.06
CA ILE A 49 -13.36 -17.10 -21.79
C ILE A 49 -14.72 -16.76 -21.19
N THR A 50 -15.59 -17.77 -21.04
CA THR A 50 -16.93 -17.62 -20.47
C THR A 50 -16.86 -17.15 -19.02
N LYS A 51 -15.96 -17.73 -18.22
CA LYS A 51 -15.70 -17.31 -16.84
C LYS A 51 -15.31 -15.83 -16.76
N THR A 52 -14.38 -15.39 -17.61
CA THR A 52 -13.93 -13.99 -17.66
C THR A 52 -15.08 -13.05 -18.04
N GLN A 53 -15.89 -13.42 -19.03
CA GLN A 53 -17.04 -12.61 -19.44
C GLN A 53 -18.08 -12.51 -18.31
N LEU A 54 -18.41 -13.63 -17.65
CA LEU A 54 -19.36 -13.65 -16.55
C LEU A 54 -18.89 -12.78 -15.37
N LEU A 55 -17.61 -12.88 -14.99
CA LEU A 55 -17.01 -12.06 -13.95
C LEU A 55 -17.06 -10.55 -14.30
N ASN A 56 -16.83 -10.20 -15.57
CA ASN A 56 -16.96 -8.83 -16.04
C ASN A 56 -18.40 -8.30 -15.95
N VAL A 57 -19.39 -9.13 -16.29
CA VAL A 57 -20.81 -8.78 -16.16
C VAL A 57 -21.18 -8.61 -14.69
N LEU A 58 -20.80 -9.56 -13.82
CA LEU A 58 -21.03 -9.47 -12.36
C LEU A 58 -20.39 -8.22 -11.77
N GLY A 59 -19.12 -7.94 -12.10
CA GLY A 59 -18.42 -6.74 -11.66
C GLY A 59 -19.13 -5.46 -12.09
N GLY A 60 -19.64 -5.43 -13.33
CA GLY A 60 -20.44 -4.32 -13.84
C GLY A 60 -21.75 -4.11 -13.08
N GLU A 61 -22.46 -5.18 -12.73
CA GLU A 61 -23.69 -5.10 -11.94
C GLU A 61 -23.43 -4.69 -10.48
N TYR A 62 -22.36 -5.21 -9.85
CA TYR A 62 -21.93 -4.75 -8.52
C TYR A 62 -21.63 -3.25 -8.52
N LEU A 63 -20.90 -2.78 -9.54
CA LEU A 63 -20.59 -1.35 -9.70
C LEU A 63 -21.85 -0.50 -9.83
N ARG A 64 -22.82 -0.91 -10.66
CA ARG A 64 -24.12 -0.20 -10.80
C ARG A 64 -24.90 -0.13 -9.50
N ARG A 65 -24.77 -1.13 -8.63
CA ARG A 65 -25.42 -1.19 -7.31
C ARG A 65 -24.61 -0.49 -6.20
N GLY A 66 -23.47 0.14 -6.53
CA GLY A 66 -22.60 0.79 -5.55
C GLY A 66 -21.79 -0.18 -4.67
N ARG A 67 -21.79 -1.48 -4.99
CA ARG A 67 -21.03 -2.51 -4.28
C ARG A 67 -19.59 -2.58 -4.81
N LEU A 68 -18.82 -1.53 -4.51
CA LEU A 68 -17.50 -1.32 -5.12
C LEU A 68 -16.49 -2.41 -4.76
N HIS A 69 -16.51 -2.93 -3.54
CA HIS A 69 -15.57 -3.98 -3.10
C HIS A 69 -15.79 -5.30 -3.87
N GLU A 70 -17.03 -5.73 -4.05
CA GLU A 70 -17.36 -6.91 -4.84
C GLU A 70 -17.11 -6.70 -6.34
N ALA A 71 -17.28 -5.46 -6.83
CA ALA A 71 -16.91 -5.10 -8.18
C ALA A 71 -15.40 -5.26 -8.41
N VAL A 72 -14.56 -4.72 -7.51
CA VAL A 72 -13.09 -4.87 -7.54
C VAL A 72 -12.70 -6.35 -7.57
N LYS A 73 -13.19 -7.15 -6.62
CA LYS A 73 -12.94 -8.60 -6.60
C LYS A 73 -13.28 -9.28 -7.92
N SER A 74 -14.46 -8.98 -8.48
CA SER A 74 -14.90 -9.57 -9.74
C SER A 74 -13.96 -9.20 -10.90
N PHE A 75 -13.52 -7.94 -10.96
CA PHE A 75 -12.61 -7.48 -12.01
C PHE A 75 -11.17 -7.96 -11.84
N VAL A 76 -10.68 -8.14 -10.61
CA VAL A 76 -9.39 -8.78 -10.34
C VAL A 76 -9.41 -10.23 -10.84
N LEU A 77 -10.46 -10.99 -10.49
CA LEU A 77 -10.62 -12.37 -10.96
C LEU A 77 -10.77 -12.47 -12.48
N ALA A 78 -11.35 -11.44 -13.12
CA ALA A 78 -11.47 -11.35 -14.58
C ALA A 78 -10.19 -10.82 -15.27
N GLY A 79 -9.18 -10.37 -14.52
CA GLY A 79 -8.01 -9.70 -15.09
C GLY A 79 -8.33 -8.37 -15.78
N ASN A 80 -9.44 -7.71 -15.46
CA ASN A 80 -9.88 -6.49 -16.14
C ASN A 80 -9.27 -5.22 -15.52
N GLN A 81 -8.02 -4.94 -15.90
CA GLN A 81 -7.26 -3.76 -15.47
C GLN A 81 -7.95 -2.43 -15.82
N GLN A 82 -8.59 -2.35 -17.00
CA GLN A 82 -9.27 -1.13 -17.43
C GLN A 82 -10.43 -0.77 -16.48
N LYS A 83 -11.24 -1.75 -16.06
CA LYS A 83 -12.34 -1.50 -15.13
C LYS A 83 -11.85 -1.17 -13.72
N LEU A 84 -10.78 -1.82 -13.25
CA LEU A 84 -10.13 -1.47 -11.98
C LEU A 84 -9.62 -0.02 -12.00
N THR A 85 -9.05 0.43 -13.12
CA THR A 85 -8.61 1.81 -13.30
C THR A 85 -9.76 2.81 -13.19
N VAL A 86 -10.91 2.50 -13.80
CA VAL A 86 -12.11 3.34 -13.71
C VAL A 86 -12.62 3.43 -12.28
N ILE A 87 -12.70 2.30 -11.56
CA ILE A 87 -13.08 2.29 -10.15
C ILE A 87 -12.10 3.11 -9.31
N GLY A 88 -10.79 2.98 -9.56
CA GLY A 88 -9.76 3.77 -8.88
C GLY A 88 -9.95 5.28 -9.09
N GLN A 89 -10.33 5.70 -10.30
CA GLN A 89 -10.67 7.11 -10.58
C GLN A 89 -11.93 7.57 -9.84
N ASP A 90 -12.93 6.70 -9.70
CA ASP A 90 -14.13 7.03 -8.94
C ASP A 90 -13.81 7.17 -7.44
N TYR A 91 -12.98 6.29 -6.88
CA TYR A 91 -12.45 6.42 -5.51
C TYR A 91 -11.64 7.71 -5.32
N GLU A 92 -10.79 8.07 -6.29
CA GLU A 92 -10.05 9.33 -6.26
C GLU A 92 -11.00 10.53 -6.22
N ARG A 93 -12.07 10.52 -7.04
CA ARG A 93 -13.05 11.61 -7.13
C ARG A 93 -13.78 11.84 -5.81
N ILE A 94 -14.09 10.78 -5.06
CA ILE A 94 -14.76 10.87 -3.75
C ILE A 94 -13.78 10.99 -2.58
N GLY A 95 -12.48 11.13 -2.84
CA GLY A 95 -11.44 11.35 -1.82
C GLY A 95 -10.97 10.09 -1.08
N GLN A 96 -11.43 8.90 -1.49
CA GLN A 96 -11.01 7.60 -0.95
C GLN A 96 -9.69 7.14 -1.58
N VAL A 97 -8.63 7.90 -1.32
CA VAL A 97 -7.30 7.71 -1.93
C VAL A 97 -6.72 6.33 -1.66
N GLU A 98 -6.88 5.77 -0.46
CA GLU A 98 -6.34 4.44 -0.15
C GLU A 98 -6.94 3.35 -1.04
N ASN A 99 -8.24 3.40 -1.28
CA ASN A 99 -8.94 2.46 -2.17
C ASN A 99 -8.54 2.70 -3.63
N ALA A 100 -8.28 3.96 -4.02
CA ALA A 100 -7.77 4.30 -5.35
C ALA A 100 -6.37 3.72 -5.59
N ILE A 101 -5.48 3.82 -4.60
CA ILE A 101 -4.13 3.22 -4.64
C ILE A 101 -4.22 1.71 -4.88
N GLU A 102 -5.02 1.01 -4.08
CA GLU A 102 -5.19 -0.44 -4.22
C GLU A 102 -5.72 -0.82 -5.62
N CYS A 103 -6.70 -0.07 -6.14
CA CYS A 103 -7.22 -0.30 -7.49
C CYS A 103 -6.16 -0.09 -8.57
N TYR A 104 -5.31 0.93 -8.45
CA TYR A 104 -4.24 1.19 -9.41
C TYR A 104 -3.10 0.18 -9.32
N GLU A 105 -2.77 -0.32 -8.13
CA GLU A 105 -1.82 -1.42 -7.93
C GLU A 105 -2.33 -2.70 -8.59
N LEU A 106 -3.58 -3.08 -8.33
CA LEU A 106 -4.22 -4.25 -8.94
C LEU A 106 -4.36 -4.11 -10.47
N ALA A 107 -4.58 -2.90 -10.96
CA ALA A 107 -4.62 -2.59 -12.39
C ALA A 107 -3.23 -2.49 -13.05
N GLN A 108 -2.15 -2.47 -12.26
CA GLN A 108 -0.78 -2.20 -12.73
C GLN A 108 -0.63 -0.83 -13.43
N GLU A 109 -1.41 0.17 -13.00
CA GLU A 109 -1.44 1.51 -13.58
C GLU A 109 -0.43 2.46 -12.92
N SER A 110 0.85 2.28 -13.25
CA SER A 110 1.95 3.05 -12.63
C SER A 110 1.83 4.56 -12.85
N ASN A 111 1.34 5.00 -14.01
CA ASN A 111 1.18 6.42 -14.33
C ASN A 111 0.16 7.10 -13.41
N ARG A 112 -0.99 6.46 -13.19
CA ARG A 112 -2.04 6.97 -12.30
C ARG A 112 -1.58 6.99 -10.86
N LEU A 113 -0.91 5.93 -10.42
CA LEU A 113 -0.36 5.84 -9.07
C LEU A 113 0.70 6.93 -8.82
N ASN A 114 1.55 7.25 -9.81
CA ASN A 114 2.54 8.32 -9.70
C ASN A 114 1.87 9.71 -9.59
N LEU A 115 0.87 9.98 -10.43
CA LEU A 115 0.11 11.23 -10.40
C LEU A 115 -0.62 11.42 -9.06
N LEU A 116 -1.26 10.35 -8.55
CA LEU A 116 -1.93 10.37 -7.25
C LEU A 116 -0.93 10.59 -6.12
N GLY A 117 0.23 9.92 -6.14
CA GLY A 117 1.30 10.13 -5.15
C GLY A 117 1.81 11.56 -5.12
N ARG A 118 2.05 12.17 -6.29
CA ARG A 118 2.46 13.59 -6.39
C ARG A 118 1.40 14.54 -5.85
N LYS A 119 0.13 14.30 -6.18
CA LYS A 119 -1.00 15.08 -5.65
C LYS A 119 -1.09 14.97 -4.13
N CYS A 120 -0.99 13.76 -3.58
CA CYS A 120 -0.98 13.53 -2.14
C CYS A 120 0.18 14.24 -1.45
N LEU A 121 1.37 14.26 -2.06
CA LEU A 121 2.53 14.98 -1.53
C LEU A 121 2.28 16.50 -1.45
N ILE A 122 1.71 17.08 -2.51
CA ILE A 122 1.35 18.51 -2.55
C ILE A 122 0.32 18.84 -1.47
N ASP A 123 -0.72 18.00 -1.35
CA ASP A 123 -1.82 18.15 -0.39
C ASP A 123 -1.40 17.87 1.07
N GLY A 124 -0.15 17.42 1.30
CA GLY A 124 0.35 17.07 2.63
C GLY A 124 -0.16 15.74 3.18
N ARG A 125 -0.75 14.89 2.32
CA ARG A 125 -1.17 13.52 2.63
C ARG A 125 0.03 12.56 2.52
N PHE A 126 1.00 12.72 3.42
CA PHE A 126 2.29 12.03 3.34
C PHE A 126 2.17 10.51 3.35
N ARG A 127 1.32 9.93 4.21
CA ARG A 127 1.10 8.47 4.26
C ARG A 127 0.70 7.90 2.89
N ASP A 128 -0.25 8.56 2.22
CA ASP A 128 -0.74 8.11 0.92
C ASP A 128 0.32 8.28 -0.18
N ALA A 129 1.08 9.37 -0.13
CA ALA A 129 2.20 9.61 -1.05
C ALA A 129 3.30 8.55 -0.90
N ILE A 130 3.68 8.22 0.35
CA ILE A 130 4.65 7.16 0.66
C ILE A 130 4.15 5.83 0.10
N LYS A 131 2.90 5.44 0.39
CA LYS A 131 2.30 4.20 -0.15
C LYS A 131 2.40 4.15 -1.67
N CYS A 132 2.03 5.22 -2.38
CA CYS A 132 2.14 5.29 -3.84
C CYS A 132 3.58 5.05 -4.33
N PHE A 133 4.56 5.78 -3.78
CA PHE A 133 5.93 5.71 -4.28
C PHE A 133 6.65 4.42 -3.86
N THR A 134 6.31 3.84 -2.71
CA THR A 134 6.76 2.50 -2.30
C THR A 134 6.26 1.45 -3.28
N SER A 135 4.97 1.47 -3.64
CA SER A 135 4.40 0.51 -4.59
C SER A 135 4.97 0.65 -6.01
N LEU A 136 5.47 1.83 -6.37
CA LEU A 136 6.20 2.07 -7.62
C LEU A 136 7.69 1.70 -7.55
N ASN A 137 8.23 1.39 -6.38
CA ASN A 137 9.67 1.33 -6.11
C ASN A 137 10.42 2.60 -6.57
N ASP A 138 9.78 3.77 -6.47
CA ASP A 138 10.34 5.06 -6.89
C ASP A 138 11.16 5.65 -5.73
N HIS A 139 12.41 5.17 -5.60
CA HIS A 139 13.33 5.60 -4.55
C HIS A 139 13.61 7.11 -4.57
N GLU A 140 13.65 7.73 -5.75
CA GLU A 140 13.89 9.17 -5.89
C GLU A 140 12.72 9.98 -5.32
N MET A 141 11.49 9.62 -5.67
CA MET A 141 10.30 10.30 -5.14
C MET A 141 10.07 10.00 -3.66
N LEU A 142 10.42 8.81 -3.17
CA LEU A 142 10.44 8.52 -1.74
C LEU A 142 11.42 9.44 -1.01
N ALA A 143 12.67 9.57 -1.49
CA ALA A 143 13.66 10.45 -0.87
C ALA A 143 13.17 11.91 -0.81
N LYS A 144 12.61 12.43 -1.91
CA LYS A 144 11.99 13.77 -1.96
C LYS A 144 10.83 13.91 -0.97
N THR A 145 10.02 12.86 -0.81
CA THR A 145 8.93 12.83 0.17
C THR A 145 9.47 12.88 1.59
N GLY A 146 10.55 12.16 1.89
CA GLY A 146 11.24 12.21 3.19
C GLY A 146 11.79 13.60 3.50
N ASP A 147 12.49 14.22 2.55
CA ASP A 147 13.04 15.57 2.71
C ASP A 147 11.91 16.61 2.91
N GLU A 148 10.79 16.47 2.20
CA GLU A 148 9.62 17.33 2.37
C GLU A 148 8.94 17.12 3.74
N CYS A 149 8.87 15.88 4.23
CA CYS A 149 8.38 15.57 5.56
C CYS A 149 9.24 16.24 6.64
N LEU A 150 10.57 16.16 6.51
CA LEU A 150 11.51 16.85 7.40
C LEU A 150 11.28 18.36 7.40
N ARG A 151 11.20 18.97 6.22
CA ARG A 151 10.99 20.42 6.06
C ARG A 151 9.70 20.91 6.73
N ARG A 152 8.67 20.06 6.80
CA ARG A 152 7.38 20.37 7.46
C ARG A 152 7.29 19.86 8.91
N GLY A 153 8.38 19.36 9.49
CA GLY A 153 8.42 18.83 10.87
C GLY A 153 7.59 17.56 11.07
N LYS A 154 7.40 16.77 10.02
CA LYS A 154 6.65 15.50 10.03
C LYS A 154 7.60 14.32 10.22
N TRP A 155 8.19 14.23 11.40
CA TRP A 155 9.26 13.30 11.75
C TRP A 155 8.90 11.83 11.53
N GLU A 156 7.71 11.41 11.96
CA GLU A 156 7.26 10.01 11.84
C GLU A 156 7.27 9.52 10.38
N TYR A 157 6.75 10.34 9.45
CA TYR A 157 6.73 10.00 8.01
C TYR A 157 8.14 10.04 7.39
N ALA A 158 8.99 10.97 7.81
CA ALA A 158 10.38 11.00 7.35
C ALA A 158 11.15 9.74 7.80
N ILE A 159 10.96 9.30 9.05
CA ILE A 159 11.55 8.05 9.56
C ILE A 159 11.06 6.85 8.74
N GLU A 160 9.76 6.76 8.48
CA GLU A 160 9.16 5.70 7.66
C GLU A 160 9.80 5.63 6.26
N VAL A 161 9.97 6.79 5.61
CA VAL A 161 10.64 6.89 4.30
C VAL A 161 12.07 6.38 4.37
N TYR A 162 12.91 6.93 5.24
CA TYR A 162 14.34 6.57 5.24
C TYR A 162 14.59 5.14 5.73
N LYS A 163 13.71 4.61 6.58
CA LYS A 163 13.67 3.17 6.89
C LYS A 163 13.39 2.34 5.65
N THR A 164 12.40 2.74 4.85
CA THR A 164 12.03 2.03 3.61
C THR A 164 13.16 2.09 2.58
N LEU A 165 13.90 3.19 2.54
CA LEU A 165 15.08 3.35 1.68
C LEU A 165 16.34 2.63 2.21
N GLY A 166 16.37 2.23 3.48
CA GLY A 166 17.57 1.71 4.13
C GLY A 166 18.67 2.76 4.31
N ASP A 167 18.32 4.04 4.34
CA ASP A 167 19.27 5.15 4.44
C ASP A 167 19.62 5.44 5.91
N SER A 168 20.61 4.70 6.42
CA SER A 168 21.08 4.81 7.81
C SER A 168 21.74 6.17 8.12
N GLU A 169 22.31 6.83 7.11
CA GLU A 169 22.92 8.15 7.25
C GLU A 169 21.83 9.21 7.48
N LYS A 170 20.82 9.26 6.62
CA LYS A 170 19.66 10.15 6.79
C LYS A 170 18.91 9.88 8.08
N LEU A 171 18.74 8.61 8.47
CA LEU A 171 18.13 8.27 9.77
C LEU A 171 18.97 8.80 10.95
N THR A 172 20.29 8.71 10.88
CA THR A 172 21.18 9.30 11.91
C THR A 172 21.03 10.82 11.95
N GLN A 173 21.05 11.49 10.80
CA GLN A 173 20.88 12.95 10.72
C GLN A 173 19.50 13.39 11.26
N LEU A 174 18.44 12.65 10.93
CA LEU A 174 17.09 12.89 11.44
C LEU A 174 17.07 12.72 12.97
N GLY A 175 17.72 11.68 13.49
CA GLY A 175 17.83 11.47 14.93
C GLY A 175 18.52 12.63 15.65
N ASP A 176 19.60 13.17 15.07
CA ASP A 176 20.31 14.34 15.61
C ASP A 176 19.42 15.60 15.60
N LEU A 177 18.65 15.82 14.53
CA LEU A 177 17.68 16.92 14.46
C LEU A 177 16.59 16.79 15.53
N CYS A 178 15.99 15.60 15.64
CA CYS A 178 14.98 15.30 16.67
C CYS A 178 15.54 15.49 18.08
N LEU A 179 16.79 15.11 18.33
CA LEU A 179 17.46 15.32 19.62
C LEU A 179 17.60 16.82 19.94
N GLY A 180 17.99 17.64 18.96
CA GLY A 180 18.06 19.10 19.08
C GLY A 180 16.70 19.72 19.44
N ASP A 181 15.63 19.22 18.84
CA ASP A 181 14.24 19.66 19.07
C ASP A 181 13.58 19.02 20.31
N ARG A 182 14.35 18.25 21.10
CA ARG A 182 13.87 17.49 22.28
C ARG A 182 12.76 16.49 21.97
N LYS A 183 12.70 16.00 20.73
CA LYS A 183 11.84 14.90 20.25
C LYS A 183 12.53 13.57 20.50
N LEU A 184 12.67 13.22 21.77
CA LEU A 184 13.53 12.11 22.22
C LEU A 184 13.03 10.73 21.77
N ALA A 185 11.71 10.55 21.60
CA ALA A 185 11.14 9.29 21.14
C ALA A 185 11.44 9.05 19.65
N GLU A 186 11.28 10.09 18.84
CA GLU A 186 11.58 10.09 17.41
C GLU A 186 13.09 9.96 17.18
N ALA A 187 13.91 10.64 18.00
CA ALA A 187 15.37 10.47 17.98
C ALA A 187 15.79 9.03 18.28
N PHE A 188 15.21 8.42 19.33
CA PHE A 188 15.44 7.00 19.66
C PHE A 188 15.11 6.10 18.47
N GLN A 189 13.91 6.26 17.91
CA GLN A 189 13.45 5.43 16.79
C GLN A 189 14.37 5.56 15.57
N ALA A 190 14.80 6.78 15.24
CA ALA A 190 15.70 7.03 14.12
C ALA A 190 17.07 6.37 14.33
N PHE A 191 17.68 6.53 15.50
CA PHE A 191 18.98 5.91 15.80
C PHE A 191 18.91 4.38 15.91
N GLU A 192 17.81 3.85 16.45
CA GLU A 192 17.56 2.41 16.51
C GLU A 192 17.47 1.81 15.09
N LEU A 193 16.68 2.43 14.21
CA LEU A 193 16.56 1.98 12.82
C LEU A 193 17.87 2.15 12.01
N ALA A 194 18.69 3.14 12.35
CA ALA A 194 20.03 3.30 11.79
C ALA A 194 21.06 2.30 12.35
N ASN A 195 20.71 1.52 13.39
CA ASN A 195 21.63 0.68 14.17
C ASN A 195 22.84 1.47 14.72
N ASN A 196 22.65 2.73 15.08
CA ASN A 196 23.73 3.61 15.53
C ASN A 196 23.89 3.55 17.05
N THR A 197 24.67 2.57 17.53
CA THR A 197 24.89 2.31 18.96
C THR A 197 25.54 3.48 19.70
N ASN A 198 26.42 4.23 19.04
CA ASN A 198 27.06 5.42 19.61
C ASN A 198 26.02 6.51 19.90
N LYS A 199 25.16 6.82 18.93
CA LYS A 199 24.09 7.82 19.08
C LYS A 199 23.03 7.38 20.09
N LEU A 200 22.70 6.09 20.15
CA LEU A 200 21.82 5.56 21.20
C LEU A 200 22.42 5.74 22.61
N ASN A 201 23.72 5.52 22.79
CA ASN A 201 24.39 5.80 24.06
C ASN A 201 24.37 7.28 24.43
N GLU A 202 24.60 8.17 23.46
CA GLU A 202 24.51 9.62 23.65
C GLU A 202 23.09 10.05 24.06
N LEU A 203 22.07 9.56 23.35
CA LEU A 203 20.67 9.79 23.69
C LEU A 203 20.33 9.28 25.09
N GLY A 204 20.82 8.10 25.46
CA GLY A 204 20.67 7.54 26.80
C GLY A 204 21.26 8.46 27.88
N ASN A 205 22.44 9.03 27.63
CA ASN A 205 23.09 9.98 28.54
C ASN A 205 22.27 11.27 28.70
N VAL A 206 21.71 11.78 27.61
CA VAL A 206 20.82 12.97 27.64
C VAL A 206 19.56 12.66 28.45
N CYS A 207 18.87 11.56 28.14
CA CYS A 207 17.66 11.15 28.84
C CYS A 207 17.92 10.93 30.34
N LEU A 208 19.06 10.35 30.71
CA LEU A 208 19.44 10.14 32.12
C LEU A 208 19.62 11.46 32.87
N LYS A 209 20.29 12.45 32.25
CA LYS A 209 20.46 13.80 32.83
C LYS A 209 19.13 14.52 33.03
N GLU A 210 18.15 14.26 32.16
CA GLU A 210 16.80 14.83 32.24
C GLU A 210 15.85 14.03 33.14
N GLY A 211 16.30 12.92 33.75
CA GLY A 211 15.48 12.06 34.60
C GLY A 211 14.48 11.18 33.83
N LEU A 212 14.64 11.05 32.51
CA LEU A 212 13.80 10.24 31.62
C LEU A 212 14.30 8.79 31.56
N PHE A 213 14.24 8.10 32.70
CA PHE A 213 14.84 6.77 32.87
C PHE A 213 14.27 5.70 31.94
N SER A 214 12.99 5.78 31.56
CA SER A 214 12.35 4.80 30.67
C SER A 214 12.95 4.81 29.26
N ILE A 215 13.19 6.00 28.70
CA ILE A 215 13.81 6.16 27.38
C ILE A 215 15.31 5.85 27.48
N ALA A 216 15.99 6.30 28.53
CA ALA A 216 17.39 5.99 28.76
C ALA A 216 17.65 4.47 28.80
N LEU A 217 16.81 3.71 29.52
CA LEU A 217 16.90 2.25 29.56
C LEU A 217 16.71 1.61 28.18
N LYS A 218 15.73 2.07 27.39
CA LYS A 218 15.52 1.58 26.02
C LYS A 218 16.76 1.86 25.15
N ALA A 219 17.30 3.07 25.21
CA ALA A 219 18.48 3.48 24.47
C ALA A 219 19.72 2.63 24.80
N TYR A 220 20.02 2.44 26.09
CA TYR A 220 21.14 1.59 26.52
C TYR A 220 20.92 0.10 26.24
N THR A 221 19.67 -0.35 26.20
CA THR A 221 19.35 -1.73 25.80
C THR A 221 19.62 -1.93 24.31
N ALA A 222 19.15 -1.00 23.48
CA ALA A 222 19.37 -1.04 22.04
C ALA A 222 20.85 -0.88 21.65
N SER A 223 21.67 -0.23 22.48
CA SER A 223 23.12 -0.10 22.27
C SER A 223 23.98 -1.19 22.93
N ASP A 224 23.37 -2.18 23.58
CA ASP A 224 24.03 -3.22 24.41
C ASP A 224 24.99 -2.65 25.49
N ASN A 225 24.66 -1.51 26.09
CA ASN A 225 25.46 -0.90 27.14
C ASN A 225 25.11 -1.47 28.53
N LYS A 226 25.62 -2.67 28.80
CA LYS A 226 25.37 -3.42 30.06
C LYS A 226 25.75 -2.66 31.33
N ALA A 227 26.80 -1.84 31.27
CA ALA A 227 27.27 -1.06 32.41
C ALA A 227 26.22 -0.01 32.82
N MET A 228 25.71 0.77 31.86
CA MET A 228 24.69 1.80 32.15
C MET A 228 23.33 1.20 32.52
N LEU A 229 22.96 0.06 31.91
CA LEU A 229 21.74 -0.66 32.31
C LEU A 229 21.78 -1.09 33.78
N LYS A 230 22.88 -1.71 34.20
CA LYS A 230 23.06 -2.15 35.59
C LYS A 230 23.03 -0.95 36.55
N PHE A 231 23.74 0.13 36.21
CA PHE A 231 23.74 1.36 36.98
C PHE A 231 22.32 1.92 37.18
N ILE A 232 21.50 1.98 36.12
CA ILE A 232 20.15 2.52 36.24
C ILE A 232 19.25 1.61 37.10
N GLN A 233 19.35 0.30 36.90
CA GLN A 233 18.56 -0.68 37.64
C GLN A 233 18.87 -0.70 39.14
N GLU A 234 20.13 -0.50 39.53
CA GLU A 234 20.54 -0.50 40.93
C GLU A 234 20.16 0.79 41.66
N ASN A 235 20.13 1.93 40.96
CA ASN A 235 20.00 3.24 41.61
C ASN A 235 18.61 3.87 41.46
N PHE A 236 17.85 3.56 40.40
CA PHE A 236 16.61 4.29 40.07
C PHE A 236 15.37 3.40 39.92
N ARG A 237 15.49 2.09 40.07
CA ARG A 237 14.32 1.20 40.09
C ARG A 237 13.61 1.40 41.44
N LYS A 238 12.41 1.99 41.43
CA LYS A 238 11.57 2.14 42.63
C LYS A 238 11.40 0.75 43.27
N LYS A 239 11.82 0.61 44.52
CA LYS A 239 11.50 -0.54 45.38
C LYS A 239 10.02 -0.57 45.68
#